data_AF-A0A2P6W305-F1
#
_entry.id   AF-A0A2P6W305-F1
#
_cell.length_a   1.000
_cell.length_b   1.000
_cell.length_c   1.000
_cell.angle_alpha   90.00
_cell.angle_beta   90.00
_cell.angle_gamma   90.00
#
_symmetry.space_group_name_H-M   'P 1'
#
loop_
_entity.id
_entity.type
_entity.pdbx_description
1 polymer ?
#
loop_
_entity_poly.entity_id
_entity_poly.type
_entity_poly.pdbx_seq_one_letter_code
_entity_poly.pdbx_strand_id
1 'polypeptide(L)'
;MMRKGITPVIAVVLLLLITVGAVASAWGLYQNIISDQSQVDQLNSRQQAQQTDINIESAYEESGSDSISLTLRNVGERTIDLTNETTMLYQPGDEQEPLQRDRLFDISPEWNSSNTGDCLQDERFNPEEETTCDTGVNFPNASQQMRVIVDYRQIDSESYSYLCDPQTSSTSTC
;
A
#
# COMPACT_ATOMS: atom_id res chain seq x y z
N MET A 1 10.96 32.61 78.15
CA MET A 1 10.21 32.11 76.98
C MET A 1 11.12 32.20 75.76
N MET A 2 11.53 31.08 75.18
CA MET A 2 12.36 31.04 73.97
C MET A 2 11.68 30.14 72.94
N ARG A 3 11.13 30.74 71.87
CA ARG A 3 10.67 30.03 70.67
C ARG A 3 11.89 29.75 69.79
N LYS A 4 12.30 28.49 69.69
CA LYS A 4 13.33 28.05 68.74
C LYS A 4 12.70 27.98 67.34
N GLY A 5 13.14 28.84 66.43
CA GLY A 5 12.82 28.79 65.01
C GLY A 5 13.63 27.69 64.34
N ILE A 6 13.08 26.47 64.29
CA ILE A 6 13.61 25.35 63.51
C ILE A 6 12.57 25.04 62.42
N THR A 7 12.40 25.94 61.47
CA THR A 7 11.42 25.79 60.37
C THR A 7 11.85 26.30 58.99
N PRO A 8 13.03 26.92 58.73
CA PRO A 8 13.41 27.23 57.35
C PRO A 8 13.88 25.99 56.56
N VAL A 9 14.70 25.14 57.18
CA VAL A 9 15.39 24.04 56.47
C VAL A 9 14.39 22.97 56.01
N ILE A 10 13.41 22.64 56.86
CA ILE A 10 12.38 21.64 56.54
C ILE A 10 11.51 22.12 55.37
N ALA A 11 11.20 23.43 55.30
CA ALA A 11 10.41 23.99 54.21
C ALA A 11 11.14 23.90 52.86
N VAL A 12 12.45 24.16 52.83
CA VAL A 12 13.26 24.08 51.60
C VAL A 12 13.34 22.64 51.09
N VAL A 13 13.53 21.66 51.99
CA VAL A 13 13.58 20.24 51.61
C VAL A 13 12.24 19.75 51.07
N LEU A 14 11.13 20.16 51.69
CA LEU A 14 9.79 19.84 51.19
C LEU A 14 9.54 20.45 49.80
N LEU A 15 9.99 21.70 49.57
CA LEU A 15 9.82 22.37 48.30
C LEU A 15 10.62 21.69 47.17
N LEU A 16 11.85 21.26 47.46
CA LEU A 16 12.67 20.49 46.53
C LEU A 16 12.05 19.14 46.16
N LEU A 17 11.50 18.40 47.12
CA LEU A 17 10.84 17.12 46.84
C LEU A 17 9.59 17.27 45.95
N ILE A 18 8.80 18.32 46.15
CA ILE A 18 7.64 18.61 45.31
C ILE A 18 8.09 18.94 43.88
N THR A 19 9.14 19.75 43.70
CA THR A 19 9.66 20.07 42.36
C THR A 19 10.17 18.84 41.62
N VAL A 20 10.86 17.92 42.29
CA VAL A 20 11.37 16.69 41.67
C VAL A 20 10.22 15.75 41.29
N GLY A 21 9.18 15.64 42.12
CA GLY A 21 7.98 14.86 41.80
C GLY A 21 7.19 15.41 40.61
N ALA A 22 7.09 16.73 40.49
CA ALA A 22 6.44 17.39 39.35
C ALA A 22 7.18 17.17 38.03
N VAL A 23 8.53 17.24 38.04
CA VAL A 23 9.34 17.00 36.84
C VAL A 23 9.27 15.53 36.39
N ALA A 24 9.29 14.58 37.33
CA ALA A 24 9.22 13.15 37.00
C ALA A 24 7.85 12.75 36.40
N SER A 25 6.75 13.30 36.92
CA SER A 25 5.40 13.05 36.40
C SER A 25 5.18 13.68 35.03
N ALA A 26 5.71 14.88 34.78
CA ALA A 26 5.68 15.51 33.46
C ALA A 26 6.48 14.70 32.41
N TRP A 27 7.64 14.13 32.78
CA TRP A 27 8.44 13.30 31.89
C TRP A 27 7.72 12.00 31.50
N GLY A 28 7.07 11.33 32.46
CA GLY A 28 6.29 10.11 32.19
C GLY A 28 5.09 10.35 31.25
N LEU A 29 4.41 11.48 31.40
CA LEU A 29 3.32 11.87 30.48
C LEU A 29 3.85 12.21 29.07
N TYR A 30 5.00 12.86 28.95
CA TYR A 30 5.62 13.14 27.66
C TYR A 30 5.99 11.87 26.89
N GLN A 31 6.51 10.84 27.56
CA GLN A 31 6.83 9.57 26.91
C GLN A 31 5.59 8.85 26.39
N ASN A 32 4.46 8.92 27.11
CA ASN A 32 3.20 8.32 26.67
C ASN A 32 2.56 9.06 25.48
N ILE A 33 2.75 10.38 25.37
CA ILE A 33 2.27 11.17 24.22
C ILE A 33 3.17 10.95 22.99
N ILE A 34 4.48 10.75 23.19
CA ILE A 34 5.38 10.41 22.07
C ILE A 34 5.08 9.00 21.53
N SER A 35 4.61 8.06 22.36
CA SER A 35 4.13 6.75 21.87
C SER A 35 2.85 6.82 21.02
N ASP A 36 2.11 7.92 21.05
CA ASP A 36 0.92 8.14 20.20
C ASP A 36 1.26 8.50 18.74
N GLN A 37 2.53 8.74 18.39
CA GLN A 37 2.93 8.89 16.97
C GLN A 37 2.53 7.65 16.16
N SER A 38 2.62 6.46 16.75
CA SER A 38 2.19 5.20 16.11
C SER A 38 0.70 5.17 15.77
N GLN A 39 -0.17 5.85 16.53
CA GLN A 39 -1.59 5.97 16.22
C GLN A 39 -1.86 6.96 15.08
N VAL A 40 -1.11 8.06 15.04
CA VAL A 40 -1.23 9.06 13.96
C VAL A 40 -0.77 8.46 12.64
N ASP A 41 0.32 7.69 12.62
CA ASP A 41 0.80 7.02 11.42
C ASP A 41 -0.18 5.96 10.91
N GLN A 42 -0.82 5.21 11.81
CA GLN A 42 -1.89 4.26 11.45
C GLN A 42 -3.16 4.94 10.92
N LEU A 43 -3.51 6.11 11.46
CA LEU A 43 -4.66 6.87 10.96
C LEU A 43 -4.35 7.46 9.58
N ASN A 44 -3.15 7.97 9.37
CA ASN A 44 -2.70 8.49 8.08
C ASN A 44 -2.66 7.38 7.03
N SER A 45 -2.13 6.19 7.35
CA SER A 45 -2.09 5.08 6.39
C SER A 45 -3.49 4.58 6.02
N ARG A 46 -4.43 4.54 6.97
CA ARG A 46 -5.84 4.20 6.69
C ARG A 46 -6.54 5.25 5.85
N GLN A 47 -6.31 6.54 6.11
CA GLN A 47 -6.86 7.61 5.29
C GLN A 47 -6.29 7.56 3.88
N GLN A 48 -4.99 7.31 3.73
CA GLN A 48 -4.36 7.12 2.43
C GLN A 48 -4.95 5.91 1.70
N ALA A 49 -5.18 4.79 2.40
CA ALA A 49 -5.85 3.60 1.85
C ALA A 49 -7.25 3.89 1.31
N GLN A 50 -8.02 4.73 2.00
CA GLN A 50 -9.37 5.11 1.59
C GLN A 50 -9.39 6.07 0.40
N GLN A 51 -8.28 6.79 0.17
CA GLN A 51 -8.16 7.77 -0.91
C GLN A 51 -7.46 7.19 -2.15
N THR A 52 -6.88 6.00 -2.04
CA THR A 52 -6.33 5.24 -3.17
C THR A 52 -7.32 4.25 -3.70
N ASP A 53 -7.62 4.34 -4.99
CA ASP A 53 -8.34 3.27 -5.66
C ASP A 53 -7.94 3.26 -7.15
N ILE A 54 -7.53 2.10 -7.63
CA ILE A 54 -7.14 1.86 -9.03
C ILE A 54 -8.04 0.75 -9.54
N ASN A 55 -8.79 1.09 -10.58
CA ASN A 55 -9.66 0.17 -11.27
C ASN A 55 -8.99 -0.31 -12.56
N ILE A 56 -9.06 -1.61 -12.85
CA ILE A 56 -8.68 -2.16 -14.15
C ILE A 56 -9.94 -2.17 -15.01
N GLU A 57 -9.99 -1.34 -16.06
CA GLU A 57 -11.17 -1.22 -16.91
C GLU A 57 -11.25 -2.31 -17.97
N SER A 58 -10.11 -2.71 -18.54
CA SER A 58 -10.03 -3.76 -19.56
C SER A 58 -8.65 -4.40 -19.65
N ALA A 59 -8.60 -5.65 -20.13
CA ALA A 59 -7.36 -6.36 -20.41
C ALA A 59 -7.44 -7.01 -21.80
N TYR A 60 -6.57 -6.64 -22.73
CA TYR A 60 -6.65 -7.14 -24.11
C TYR A 60 -5.27 -7.43 -24.69
N GLU A 61 -5.23 -8.30 -25.69
CA GLU A 61 -4.05 -8.59 -26.50
C GLU A 61 -3.90 -7.51 -27.58
N GLU A 62 -2.75 -6.84 -27.63
CA GLU A 62 -2.49 -5.83 -28.65
C GLU A 62 -2.11 -6.49 -29.99
N SER A 63 -2.61 -5.95 -31.10
CA SER A 63 -2.32 -6.51 -32.42
C SER A 63 -0.82 -6.41 -32.76
N GLY A 64 -0.11 -7.53 -32.69
CA GLY A 64 1.31 -7.61 -33.03
C GLY A 64 2.24 -7.77 -31.82
N SER A 65 1.69 -7.77 -30.60
CA SER A 65 2.35 -8.30 -29.41
C SER A 65 1.57 -9.52 -28.89
N ASP A 66 2.26 -10.52 -28.36
CA ASP A 66 1.60 -11.61 -27.63
C ASP A 66 1.33 -11.20 -26.16
N SER A 67 1.51 -9.91 -25.83
CA SER A 67 1.45 -9.37 -24.47
C SER A 67 0.09 -8.74 -24.15
N ILE A 68 -0.22 -8.67 -22.86
CA ILE A 68 -1.45 -8.07 -22.35
C ILE A 68 -1.27 -6.56 -22.21
N SER A 69 -2.14 -5.82 -22.88
CA SER A 69 -2.41 -4.42 -22.62
C SER A 69 -3.49 -4.29 -21.54
N LEU A 70 -3.21 -3.48 -20.52
CA LEU A 70 -4.16 -3.15 -19.45
C LEU A 70 -4.52 -1.68 -19.50
N THR A 71 -5.81 -1.39 -19.38
CA THR A 71 -6.31 -0.04 -19.15
C THR A 71 -6.58 0.13 -17.66
N LEU A 72 -5.79 1.00 -17.02
CA LEU A 72 -5.90 1.35 -15.61
C LEU A 72 -6.57 2.71 -15.49
N ARG A 73 -7.40 2.87 -14.45
CA ARG A 73 -7.99 4.15 -14.08
C ARG A 73 -7.85 4.42 -12.60
N ASN A 74 -7.38 5.62 -12.26
CA ASN A 74 -7.40 6.08 -10.88
C ASN A 74 -8.81 6.56 -10.54
N VAL A 75 -9.51 5.80 -9.73
CA VAL A 75 -10.84 6.15 -9.23
C VAL A 75 -10.80 6.69 -7.80
N GLY A 76 -9.59 6.80 -7.22
CA GLY A 76 -9.33 7.43 -5.95
C GLY A 76 -9.31 8.95 -6.01
N GLU A 77 -9.10 9.57 -4.84
CA GLU A 77 -9.11 11.03 -4.67
C GLU A 77 -7.70 11.65 -4.69
N ARG A 78 -6.65 10.84 -4.73
CA ARG A 78 -5.26 11.31 -4.72
C ARG A 78 -4.45 10.85 -5.93
N THR A 79 -3.40 11.60 -6.23
CA THR A 79 -2.34 11.15 -7.17
C THR A 79 -1.57 9.99 -6.54
N ILE A 80 -1.30 8.96 -7.34
CA ILE A 80 -0.55 7.75 -6.97
C ILE A 80 0.75 7.70 -7.78
N ASP A 81 1.87 7.41 -7.14
CA ASP A 81 3.12 7.11 -7.85
C ASP A 81 3.17 5.61 -8.17
N LEU A 82 2.87 5.23 -9.41
CA LEU A 82 2.75 3.82 -9.79
C LEU A 82 4.07 3.08 -9.61
N THR A 83 5.19 3.72 -9.95
CA THR A 83 6.54 3.15 -9.85
C THR A 83 6.92 2.77 -8.41
N ASN A 84 6.60 3.65 -7.46
CA ASN A 84 7.05 3.51 -6.06
C ASN A 84 6.01 2.89 -5.14
N GLU A 85 4.72 3.14 -5.40
CA GLU A 85 3.63 2.75 -4.50
C GLU A 85 2.90 1.48 -4.93
N THR A 86 2.99 1.08 -6.19
CA THR A 86 2.24 -0.07 -6.70
C THR A 86 3.14 -1.20 -7.16
N THR A 87 2.57 -2.39 -7.23
CA THR A 87 3.19 -3.55 -7.85
C THR A 87 2.12 -4.35 -8.56
N MET A 88 2.43 -4.82 -9.77
CA MET A 88 1.55 -5.73 -10.49
C MET A 88 1.97 -7.16 -10.21
N LEU A 89 1.00 -8.02 -9.96
CA LEU A 89 1.19 -9.44 -9.67
C LEU A 89 0.27 -10.25 -10.59
N TYR A 90 0.71 -11.45 -10.95
CA TYR A 90 -0.01 -12.32 -11.88
C TYR A 90 -0.15 -13.70 -11.26
N GLN A 91 -1.36 -14.26 -11.26
CA GLN A 91 -1.66 -15.55 -10.65
C GLN A 91 -2.56 -16.40 -11.56
N PRO A 92 -2.42 -17.74 -11.57
CA PRO A 92 -3.40 -18.65 -12.19
C PRO A 92 -4.81 -18.44 -11.64
N GLY A 93 -5.80 -18.35 -12.51
CA GLY A 93 -7.19 -18.05 -12.13
C GLY A 93 -7.88 -19.17 -11.33
N ASP A 94 -7.34 -20.39 -11.40
CA ASP A 94 -7.78 -21.58 -10.69
C ASP A 94 -7.27 -21.65 -9.24
N GLU A 95 -6.27 -20.86 -8.88
CA GLU A 95 -5.77 -20.75 -7.52
C GLU A 95 -6.59 -19.75 -6.68
N GLN A 96 -7.36 -20.27 -5.71
CA GLN A 96 -8.12 -19.47 -4.74
C GLN A 96 -7.36 -19.19 -3.43
N GLU A 97 -6.10 -19.64 -3.31
CA GLU A 97 -5.39 -19.48 -2.04
C GLU A 97 -5.18 -18.00 -1.69
N PRO A 98 -5.27 -17.64 -0.40
CA PRO A 98 -5.05 -16.27 0.04
C PRO A 98 -3.66 -15.82 -0.41
N LEU A 99 -3.62 -14.65 -1.07
CA LEU A 99 -2.43 -13.97 -1.56
C LEU A 99 -1.36 -13.89 -0.45
N GLN A 100 -0.50 -14.89 -0.34
CA GLN A 100 0.69 -14.78 0.48
C GLN A 100 1.62 -13.84 -0.28
N ARG A 101 1.65 -12.56 0.12
CA ARG A 101 2.50 -11.51 -0.49
C ARG A 101 3.93 -12.01 -0.76
N ASP A 102 4.44 -12.92 0.05
CA ASP A 102 5.77 -13.51 -0.06
C ASP A 102 5.98 -14.50 -1.22
N ARG A 103 4.92 -14.97 -1.90
CA ARG A 103 5.01 -15.92 -3.04
C ARG A 103 4.56 -15.34 -4.39
N LEU A 104 4.09 -14.11 -4.45
CA LEU A 104 3.47 -13.50 -5.64
C LEU A 104 4.48 -12.97 -6.68
N PHE A 105 5.78 -13.24 -6.50
CA PHE A 105 6.84 -12.67 -7.33
C PHE A 105 7.40 -13.62 -8.39
N ASP A 106 6.98 -14.88 -8.42
CA ASP A 106 7.40 -15.80 -9.47
C ASP A 106 6.36 -15.76 -10.60
N ILE A 107 6.56 -14.83 -11.54
CA ILE A 107 5.79 -14.85 -12.80
C ILE A 107 6.07 -16.20 -13.44
N SER A 108 5.01 -16.99 -13.67
CA SER A 108 5.17 -18.28 -14.34
C SER A 108 5.95 -18.08 -15.65
N PRO A 109 6.97 -18.89 -15.94
CA PRO A 109 7.79 -18.73 -17.15
C PRO A 109 6.97 -18.70 -18.44
N GLU A 110 5.79 -19.31 -18.44
CA GLU A 110 4.85 -19.33 -19.57
C GLU A 110 4.21 -17.96 -19.87
N TRP A 111 4.19 -17.08 -18.88
CA TRP A 111 3.62 -15.73 -18.97
C TRP A 111 4.68 -14.65 -19.16
N ASN A 112 5.96 -15.00 -19.21
CA ASN A 112 7.00 -14.03 -19.53
C ASN A 112 7.06 -13.80 -21.05
N SER A 113 6.75 -12.57 -21.49
CA SER A 113 6.71 -12.25 -22.93
C SER A 113 8.05 -11.89 -23.55
N SER A 114 9.17 -11.96 -22.80
CA SER A 114 10.48 -11.43 -23.20
C SER A 114 10.53 -9.91 -23.47
N ASN A 115 9.39 -9.22 -23.52
CA ASN A 115 9.29 -7.77 -23.60
C ASN A 115 9.44 -7.16 -22.19
N THR A 116 10.10 -6.01 -22.11
CA THR A 116 10.03 -5.17 -20.92
C THR A 116 8.66 -4.50 -20.90
N GLY A 117 7.83 -4.84 -19.91
CA GLY A 117 6.55 -4.16 -19.70
C GLY A 117 6.77 -2.69 -19.36
N ASP A 118 5.94 -1.83 -19.97
CA ASP A 118 5.93 -0.39 -19.69
C ASP A 118 4.88 -0.01 -18.63
N CYS A 119 4.11 -1.00 -18.16
CA CYS A 119 3.16 -0.76 -17.10
C CYS A 119 3.82 -0.37 -15.78
N LEU A 120 3.21 0.61 -15.11
CA LEU A 120 3.67 1.21 -13.85
C LEU A 120 4.98 2.02 -13.97
N GLN A 121 5.40 2.43 -15.17
CA GLN A 121 6.55 3.34 -15.33
C GLN A 121 6.19 4.82 -15.16
N ASP A 122 4.90 5.18 -15.17
CA ASP A 122 4.44 6.55 -14.94
C ASP A 122 4.62 6.94 -13.46
N GLU A 123 5.43 7.98 -13.22
CA GLU A 123 5.73 8.46 -11.85
C GLU A 123 4.50 9.08 -11.15
N ARG A 124 3.46 9.47 -11.89
CA ARG A 124 2.30 10.16 -11.32
C ARG A 124 1.02 9.80 -12.08
N PHE A 125 0.08 9.21 -11.36
CA PHE A 125 -1.23 8.83 -11.85
C PHE A 125 -2.31 9.59 -11.08
N ASN A 126 -2.86 10.64 -11.69
CA ASN A 126 -3.76 11.60 -11.06
C ASN A 126 -5.18 11.03 -10.92
N PRO A 127 -6.02 11.58 -10.02
CA PRO A 127 -7.42 11.20 -9.94
C PRO A 127 -8.13 11.35 -11.29
N GLU A 128 -8.99 10.38 -11.61
CA GLU A 128 -9.74 10.27 -12.88
C GLU A 128 -8.89 10.06 -14.13
N GLU A 129 -7.56 9.98 -14.00
CA GLU A 129 -6.66 9.68 -15.11
C GLU A 129 -6.80 8.21 -15.52
N GLU A 130 -6.70 8.01 -16.83
CA GLU A 130 -6.74 6.70 -17.48
C GLU A 130 -5.44 6.53 -18.26
N THR A 131 -4.78 5.38 -18.07
CA THR A 131 -3.58 5.03 -18.82
C THR A 131 -3.70 3.60 -19.34
N THR A 132 -3.19 3.37 -20.53
CA THR A 132 -3.11 2.03 -21.12
C THR A 132 -1.65 1.66 -21.28
N CYS A 133 -1.28 0.50 -20.78
CA CYS A 133 0.10 0.06 -20.68
C CYS A 133 0.26 -1.41 -21.12
N ASP A 134 1.41 -1.75 -21.70
CA ASP A 134 1.82 -3.13 -21.90
C ASP A 134 2.42 -3.69 -20.60
N THR A 135 1.87 -4.80 -20.13
CA THR A 135 2.32 -5.52 -18.94
C THR A 135 3.64 -6.26 -19.11
N GLY A 136 4.06 -6.55 -20.35
CA GLY A 136 5.16 -7.46 -20.64
C GLY A 136 4.85 -8.92 -20.30
N VAL A 137 3.58 -9.26 -20.07
CA VAL A 137 3.12 -10.62 -19.76
C VAL A 137 2.31 -11.18 -20.92
N ASN A 138 2.57 -12.43 -21.31
CA ASN A 138 1.87 -13.09 -22.40
C ASN A 138 0.37 -13.19 -22.11
N PHE A 139 -0.46 -12.98 -23.13
CA PHE A 139 -1.90 -13.15 -23.04
C PHE A 139 -2.27 -14.62 -22.80
N PRO A 140 -3.15 -14.93 -21.83
CA PRO A 140 -3.55 -16.31 -21.57
C PRO A 140 -4.28 -16.87 -22.78
N ASN A 141 -4.03 -18.14 -23.10
CA ASN A 141 -4.79 -18.84 -24.14
C ASN A 141 -6.12 -19.37 -23.57
N ALA A 142 -7.02 -19.86 -24.43
CA ALA A 142 -8.39 -20.26 -24.07
C ALA A 142 -8.53 -21.37 -23.02
N SER A 143 -7.43 -22.02 -22.65
CA SER A 143 -7.37 -23.04 -21.59
C SER A 143 -6.79 -22.51 -20.29
N GLN A 144 -6.32 -21.26 -20.27
CA GLN A 144 -5.67 -20.62 -19.14
C GLN A 144 -6.52 -19.48 -18.61
N GLN A 145 -6.53 -19.33 -17.29
CA GLN A 145 -7.09 -18.17 -16.63
C GLN A 145 -5.96 -17.45 -15.91
N MET A 146 -5.96 -16.12 -15.98
CA MET A 146 -4.97 -15.32 -15.28
C MET A 146 -5.65 -14.22 -14.50
N ARG A 147 -5.30 -14.10 -13.23
CA ARG A 147 -5.66 -12.99 -12.37
C ARG A 147 -4.52 -11.98 -12.37
N VAL A 148 -4.82 -10.77 -12.83
CA VAL A 148 -3.96 -9.59 -12.67
C VAL A 148 -4.31 -8.94 -11.35
N ILE A 149 -3.33 -8.60 -10.54
CA ILE A 149 -3.52 -7.95 -9.24
C ILE A 149 -2.66 -6.71 -9.20
N VAL A 150 -3.26 -5.58 -8.82
CA VAL A 150 -2.53 -4.35 -8.49
C VAL A 150 -2.52 -4.22 -6.97
N ASP A 151 -1.34 -4.36 -6.37
CA ASP A 151 -1.13 -4.27 -4.93
C ASP A 151 -0.36 -3.00 -4.56
N TYR A 152 -0.63 -2.46 -3.38
CA TYR A 152 0.00 -1.24 -2.87
C TYR A 152 1.11 -1.61 -1.88
N ARG A 153 2.34 -1.15 -2.15
CA ARG A 153 3.53 -1.52 -1.37
C ARG A 153 3.56 -0.96 0.05
N GLN A 154 2.96 0.22 0.24
CA GLN A 154 3.11 1.01 1.48
C GLN A 154 1.81 1.21 2.24
N ILE A 155 0.70 0.76 1.67
CA ILE A 155 -0.64 1.03 2.18
C ILE A 155 -1.34 -0.31 2.37
N ASP A 156 -1.90 -0.52 3.55
CA ASP A 156 -2.76 -1.68 3.81
C ASP A 156 -4.16 -1.37 3.26
N SER A 157 -4.25 -1.26 1.93
CA SER A 157 -5.49 -1.12 1.19
C SER A 157 -5.88 -2.47 0.57
N GLU A 158 -7.15 -2.60 0.21
CA GLU A 158 -7.61 -3.75 -0.56
C GLU A 158 -6.85 -3.77 -1.90
N SER A 159 -6.29 -4.93 -2.26
CA SER A 159 -5.68 -5.12 -3.57
C SER A 159 -6.77 -5.31 -4.60
N TYR A 160 -6.60 -4.68 -5.77
CA TYR A 160 -7.54 -4.83 -6.86
C TYR A 160 -7.13 -6.02 -7.71
N SER A 161 -8.08 -6.90 -8.05
CA SER A 161 -7.80 -8.04 -8.93
C SER A 161 -8.79 -8.14 -10.08
N TYR A 162 -8.26 -8.46 -11.25
CA TYR A 162 -9.01 -8.63 -12.49
C TYR A 162 -8.74 -10.03 -13.04
N LEU A 163 -9.79 -10.81 -13.27
CA LEU A 163 -9.69 -12.17 -13.82
C LEU A 163 -9.86 -12.11 -15.33
N CYS A 164 -8.80 -12.46 -16.05
CA CYS A 164 -8.79 -12.67 -17.50
C CYS A 164 -9.12 -14.14 -17.79
N ASP A 165 -10.29 -14.37 -18.38
CA ASP A 165 -10.82 -15.69 -18.76
C ASP A 165 -11.25 -15.69 -20.24
N PRO A 166 -10.28 -15.79 -21.18
CA PRO A 166 -10.56 -15.75 -22.60
C PRO A 166 -11.40 -16.95 -23.03
N GLN A 167 -12.61 -16.68 -23.51
CA GLN A 167 -13.58 -17.74 -23.85
C GLN A 167 -13.18 -18.58 -25.06
N THR A 168 -12.35 -18.06 -25.96
CA THR A 168 -11.89 -18.74 -27.17
C THR A 168 -10.44 -18.39 -27.49
N SER A 169 -9.75 -19.20 -28.31
CA SER A 169 -8.34 -18.96 -28.70
C SER A 169 -8.17 -17.78 -29.66
N SER A 170 -9.28 -17.20 -30.11
CA SER A 170 -9.34 -16.00 -30.94
C SER A 170 -9.85 -14.77 -30.17
N THR A 171 -10.13 -14.93 -28.88
CA THR A 171 -10.59 -13.84 -28.02
C THR A 171 -9.36 -13.02 -27.61
N SER A 172 -9.23 -11.82 -28.14
CA SER A 172 -8.17 -10.88 -27.80
C SER A 172 -8.53 -9.95 -26.64
N THR A 173 -9.66 -10.19 -25.96
CA THR A 173 -10.16 -9.34 -24.87
C THR A 173 -10.66 -10.19 -23.72
N CYS A 174 -10.16 -9.88 -22.54
CA CYS A 174 -10.85 -10.08 -21.29
C CYS A 174 -11.58 -8.75 -20.96
#